data_AF-A0A844GDR3-F1
#
_entry.id   AF-A0A844GDR3-F1
#
_cell.length_a   1.000
_cell.length_b   1.000
_cell.length_c   1.000
_cell.angle_alpha   90.00
_cell.angle_beta   90.00
_cell.angle_gamma   90.00
#
_symmetry.space_group_name_H-M   'P 1'
#
loop_
_entity.id
_entity.type
_entity.pdbx_description
1 polymer ?
#
loop_
_entity_poly.entity_id
_entity_poly.type
_entity_poly.pdbx_seq_one_letter_code
_entity_poly.pdbx_strand_id
1 'polypeptide(L)'
;MKKIIRAMQMCIAMLLNPCISIKRGTRIIGKILIRDNPKINIGSNSMIDGLEVLGSGTLEIGDNVHIKNMFIDFALSDGKIVIENEVYLANGAKLIIFGELRIGKGTISGPDLMVVDTKHRYDSSSLIKHSGVEIDNIEIGENCWLGGRVNIMPV
;
A
#
# COMPACT_ATOMS: atom_id res chain seq x y z
N MET A 1 24.81 16.73 -5.96
CA MET A 1 23.68 17.61 -6.35
C MET A 1 22.31 16.95 -6.30
N LYS A 2 22.00 15.89 -7.08
CA LYS A 2 20.63 15.29 -7.14
C LYS A 2 20.08 14.74 -5.81
N LYS A 3 20.94 14.17 -4.94
CA LYS A 3 20.52 13.63 -3.63
C LYS A 3 20.05 14.72 -2.65
N ILE A 4 20.72 15.87 -2.64
CA ILE A 4 20.39 17.00 -1.76
C ILE A 4 19.04 17.61 -2.15
N ILE A 5 18.80 17.77 -3.46
CA ILE A 5 17.54 18.29 -4.00
C ILE A 5 16.36 17.37 -3.63
N ARG A 6 16.51 16.03 -3.76
CA ARG A 6 15.47 15.08 -3.37
C ARG A 6 15.17 15.10 -1.87
N ALA A 7 16.20 15.19 -1.03
CA ALA A 7 16.02 15.31 0.41
C ALA A 7 15.21 16.57 0.77
N MET A 8 15.54 17.72 0.15
CA MET A 8 14.78 18.96 0.35
C MET A 8 13.33 18.86 -0.13
N GLN A 9 13.08 18.27 -1.31
CA GLN A 9 11.73 18.06 -1.83
C GLN A 9 10.88 17.19 -0.90
N MET A 10 11.48 16.16 -0.31
CA MET A 10 10.79 15.28 0.62
C MET A 10 10.53 15.97 1.96
N CYS A 11 11.47 16.76 2.48
CA CYS A 11 11.26 17.63 3.64
C CYS A 11 10.12 18.63 3.40
N ILE A 12 10.10 19.27 2.23
CA ILE A 12 9.02 20.18 1.84
C ILE A 12 7.69 19.44 1.73
N ALA A 13 7.65 18.26 1.10
CA ALA A 13 6.43 17.45 1.00
C ALA A 13 5.89 17.05 2.38
N MET A 14 6.76 16.68 3.33
CA MET A 14 6.37 16.39 4.71
C MET A 14 5.88 17.64 5.46
N LEU A 15 6.49 18.81 5.22
CA LEU A 15 6.08 20.07 5.85
C LEU A 15 4.76 20.61 5.28
N LEU A 16 4.50 20.38 4.00
CA LEU A 16 3.31 20.88 3.31
C LEU A 16 2.12 19.92 3.38
N ASN A 17 2.34 18.62 3.64
CA ASN A 17 1.28 17.63 3.82
C ASN A 17 1.29 17.06 5.24
N PRO A 18 0.45 17.58 6.17
CA PRO A 18 0.39 17.08 7.55
C PRO A 18 -0.09 15.61 7.64
N CYS A 19 -0.62 15.08 6.54
CA CYS A 19 -1.08 13.70 6.41
C CYS A 19 0.07 12.69 6.23
N ILE A 20 1.32 13.12 6.03
CA ILE A 20 2.48 12.24 5.87
C ILE A 20 3.38 12.33 7.10
N SER A 21 3.51 11.21 7.83
CA SER A 21 4.39 11.06 8.98
C SER A 21 5.43 9.96 8.74
N ILE A 22 6.71 10.28 8.90
CA ILE A 22 7.82 9.34 8.73
C ILE A 22 8.68 9.37 10.00
N LYS A 23 8.85 8.21 10.63
CA LYS A 23 9.64 8.07 11.86
C LYS A 23 11.14 7.92 11.57
N ARG A 24 11.95 8.01 12.63
CA ARG A 24 13.41 8.02 12.58
C ARG A 24 13.99 6.77 11.90
N GLY A 25 15.15 6.92 11.26
CA GLY A 25 15.86 5.80 10.63
C GLY A 25 15.26 5.32 9.31
N THR A 26 14.07 5.79 8.94
CA THR A 26 13.39 5.39 7.71
C THR A 26 14.03 6.03 6.48
N ARG A 27 14.24 5.19 5.47
CA ARG A 27 14.88 5.56 4.21
C ARG A 27 13.85 5.50 3.10
N ILE A 28 13.63 6.64 2.45
CA ILE A 28 12.79 6.73 1.26
C ILE A 28 13.71 6.94 0.06
N ILE A 29 13.66 5.99 -0.86
CA ILE A 29 14.44 5.96 -2.09
C ILE A 29 13.52 5.59 -3.26
N GLY A 30 14.05 5.65 -4.48
CA GLY A 30 13.24 5.41 -5.66
C GLY A 30 12.28 6.56 -5.99
N LYS A 31 11.22 6.26 -6.74
CA LYS A 31 10.21 7.22 -7.20
C LYS A 31 9.03 7.21 -6.22
N ILE A 32 8.69 8.38 -5.68
CA ILE A 32 7.49 8.56 -4.86
C ILE A 32 6.49 9.40 -5.65
N LEU A 33 5.29 8.88 -5.84
CA LEU A 33 4.20 9.57 -6.51
C LEU A 33 2.93 9.43 -5.68
N ILE A 34 2.51 10.53 -5.07
CA ILE A 34 1.27 10.59 -4.30
C ILE A 34 0.31 11.45 -5.10
N ARG A 35 -0.83 10.88 -5.45
CA ARG A 35 -1.94 11.56 -6.13
C ARG A 35 -3.08 11.66 -5.12
N ASP A 36 -3.67 12.84 -5.03
CA ASP A 36 -4.66 13.23 -4.00
C ASP A 36 -4.06 13.38 -2.60
N ASN A 37 -4.84 13.17 -1.54
CA ASN A 37 -4.46 13.52 -0.15
C ASN A 37 -4.54 12.32 0.81
N PRO A 38 -3.83 11.21 0.56
CA PRO A 38 -3.84 10.07 1.47
C PRO A 38 -3.14 10.38 2.80
N LYS A 39 -3.56 9.68 3.85
CA LYS A 39 -2.87 9.67 5.13
C LYS A 39 -1.82 8.56 5.15
N ILE A 40 -0.54 8.92 5.28
CA ILE A 40 0.57 7.96 5.24
C ILE A 40 1.37 8.07 6.54
N ASN A 41 1.44 6.98 7.30
CA ASN A 41 2.29 6.87 8.48
C ASN A 41 3.30 5.75 8.27
N ILE A 42 4.58 6.06 8.46
CA ILE A 42 5.67 5.09 8.30
C ILE A 42 6.47 5.03 9.59
N GLY A 43 6.54 3.83 10.16
CA GLY A 43 7.33 3.49 11.34
C GLY A 43 8.84 3.68 11.12
N SER A 44 9.60 3.33 12.15
CA SER A 44 11.04 3.56 12.24
C SER A 44 11.82 2.51 11.46
N ASN A 45 13.02 2.88 11.02
CA ASN A 45 13.99 1.97 10.38
C ASN A 45 13.45 1.22 9.15
N SER A 46 12.41 1.75 8.50
CA SER A 46 11.81 1.15 7.32
C SER A 46 12.53 1.58 6.05
N MET A 47 12.42 0.80 4.98
CA MET A 47 12.97 1.12 3.66
C MET A 47 11.86 1.11 2.62
N ILE A 48 11.57 2.28 2.07
CA ILE A 48 10.57 2.47 1.02
C ILE A 48 11.30 2.79 -0.28
N ASP A 49 11.47 1.78 -1.14
CA ASP A 49 12.11 1.93 -2.45
C ASP A 49 11.07 1.99 -3.55
N GLY A 50 10.46 3.16 -3.74
CA GLY A 50 9.40 3.37 -4.72
C GLY A 50 8.00 3.10 -4.16
N LEU A 51 7.14 4.12 -4.24
CA LEU A 51 5.76 4.08 -3.76
C LEU A 51 4.91 4.98 -4.66
N GLU A 52 3.83 4.41 -5.19
CA GLU A 52 2.78 5.16 -5.88
C GLU A 52 1.45 4.96 -5.17
N VAL A 53 0.76 6.05 -4.84
CA VAL A 53 -0.55 6.04 -4.16
C VAL A 53 -1.51 6.91 -4.97
N LEU A 54 -2.68 6.36 -5.27
CA LEU A 54 -3.81 7.04 -5.88
C LEU A 54 -4.99 7.06 -4.89
N GLY A 55 -5.69 8.18 -4.76
CA GLY A 55 -6.83 8.34 -3.85
C GLY A 55 -6.45 8.80 -2.44
N SER A 56 -7.44 8.99 -1.58
CA SER A 56 -7.30 9.66 -0.27
C SER A 56 -7.37 8.72 0.95
N GLY A 57 -7.15 7.42 0.73
CA GLY A 57 -7.14 6.41 1.79
C GLY A 57 -5.99 6.54 2.80
N THR A 58 -5.92 5.58 3.71
CA THR A 58 -4.92 5.53 4.79
C THR A 58 -3.94 4.39 4.59
N LEU A 59 -2.64 4.69 4.64
CA LEU A 59 -1.53 3.75 4.68
C LEU A 59 -0.80 3.85 6.02
N GLU A 60 -0.82 2.76 6.79
CA GLU A 60 -0.08 2.61 8.04
C GLU A 60 0.99 1.53 7.85
N ILE A 61 2.26 1.93 7.89
CA ILE A 61 3.42 1.04 7.80
C ILE A 61 4.12 1.02 9.16
N GLY A 62 4.36 -0.19 9.67
CA GLY A 62 5.08 -0.43 10.92
C GLY A 62 6.59 -0.17 10.87
N ASP A 63 7.27 -0.65 11.89
CA ASP A 63 8.72 -0.57 12.06
C ASP A 63 9.43 -1.69 11.29
N ASN A 64 10.64 -1.40 10.80
CA ASN A 64 11.51 -2.34 10.09
C ASN A 64 10.84 -2.99 8.85
N VAL A 65 10.00 -2.23 8.15
CA VAL A 65 9.30 -2.69 6.95
C VAL A 65 10.09 -2.34 5.70
N HIS A 66 10.21 -3.29 4.78
CA HIS A 66 10.90 -3.11 3.51
C HIS A 66 9.92 -3.28 2.35
N ILE A 67 9.82 -2.25 1.51
CA ILE A 67 8.92 -2.23 0.35
C ILE A 67 9.71 -1.83 -0.90
N LYS A 68 9.42 -2.49 -2.02
CA LYS A 68 10.01 -2.16 -3.32
C LYS A 68 8.95 -1.98 -4.42
N ASN A 69 8.89 -0.79 -4.99
CA ASN A 69 8.03 -0.37 -6.11
C ASN A 69 6.57 -0.79 -5.91
N MET A 70 5.99 -0.37 -4.78
CA MET A 70 4.59 -0.69 -4.47
C MET A 70 3.64 0.33 -5.08
N PHE A 71 2.51 -0.16 -5.56
CA PHE A 71 1.38 0.64 -6.04
C PHE A 71 0.16 0.40 -5.15
N ILE A 72 -0.51 1.49 -4.77
CA ILE A 72 -1.76 1.48 -4.01
C ILE A 72 -2.83 2.26 -4.77
N ASP A 73 -4.03 1.68 -4.83
CA ASP A 73 -5.22 2.31 -5.41
C ASP A 73 -6.34 2.40 -4.36
N PHE A 74 -6.69 3.64 -4.00
CA PHE A 74 -7.84 4.04 -3.18
C PHE A 74 -8.87 4.84 -4.01
N ALA A 75 -8.90 4.71 -5.34
CA ALA A 75 -9.70 5.58 -6.20
C ALA A 75 -11.22 5.46 -6.01
N LEU A 76 -11.73 4.30 -5.56
CA LEU A 76 -13.17 4.09 -5.38
C LEU A 76 -13.67 4.56 -4.01
N SER A 77 -12.83 4.52 -2.97
CA SER A 77 -13.16 4.92 -1.60
C SER A 77 -11.90 5.09 -0.76
N ASP A 78 -12.04 5.74 0.39
CA ASP A 78 -10.97 5.96 1.36
C ASP A 78 -10.65 4.68 2.15
N GLY A 79 -10.10 3.67 1.45
CA GLY A 79 -9.68 2.40 2.04
C GLY A 79 -8.53 2.55 3.04
N LYS A 80 -8.25 1.47 3.77
CA LYS A 80 -7.17 1.40 4.77
C LYS A 80 -6.25 0.22 4.52
N ILE A 81 -4.94 0.48 4.52
CA ILE A 81 -3.90 -0.55 4.45
C ILE A 81 -3.05 -0.45 5.71
N VAL A 82 -2.95 -1.55 6.45
CA VAL A 82 -2.08 -1.72 7.61
C VAL A 82 -1.03 -2.78 7.27
N ILE A 83 0.23 -2.35 7.19
CA ILE A 83 1.40 -3.22 7.06
C ILE A 83 2.10 -3.22 8.41
N GLU A 84 2.09 -4.35 9.11
CA GLU A 84 2.69 -4.47 10.43
C GLU A 84 4.23 -4.52 10.39
N ASN A 85 4.85 -4.68 11.56
CA ASN A 85 6.29 -4.65 11.72
C ASN A 85 6.98 -5.82 11.01
N GLU A 86 8.25 -5.61 10.63
CA GLU A 86 9.12 -6.66 10.08
C GLU A 86 8.60 -7.31 8.78
N VAL A 87 7.69 -6.64 8.07
CA VAL A 87 7.18 -7.10 6.77
C VAL A 87 8.16 -6.80 5.65
N TYR A 88 8.31 -7.76 4.73
CA TYR A 88 9.03 -7.57 3.47
C TYR A 88 8.10 -7.74 2.27
N LEU A 89 7.87 -6.66 1.52
CA LEU A 89 7.20 -6.72 0.23
C LEU A 89 8.22 -6.60 -0.90
N ALA A 90 8.40 -7.69 -1.65
CA ALA A 90 9.26 -7.70 -2.81
C ALA A 90 8.75 -6.76 -3.91
N ASN A 91 9.53 -6.67 -4.98
CA ASN A 91 9.27 -5.74 -6.07
C ASN A 91 7.87 -5.90 -6.66
N GLY A 92 7.13 -4.79 -6.76
CA GLY A 92 5.95 -4.70 -7.63
C GLY A 92 4.62 -5.10 -6.98
N ALA A 93 4.51 -5.06 -5.64
CA ALA A 93 3.23 -5.27 -4.97
C ALA A 93 2.17 -4.24 -5.44
N LYS A 94 0.95 -4.72 -5.73
CA LYS A 94 -0.20 -3.92 -6.16
C LYS A 94 -1.37 -4.17 -5.21
N LEU A 95 -1.82 -3.13 -4.52
CA LEU A 95 -2.87 -3.20 -3.51
C LEU A 95 -4.02 -2.29 -3.96
N ILE A 96 -5.14 -2.88 -4.39
CA ILE A 96 -6.35 -2.15 -4.81
C ILE A 96 -7.38 -2.35 -3.70
N ILE A 97 -7.46 -1.39 -2.79
CA ILE A 97 -8.12 -1.55 -1.50
C ILE A 97 -9.12 -0.43 -1.28
N PHE A 98 -10.38 -0.80 -1.10
CA PHE A 98 -11.51 0.12 -0.92
C PHE A 98 -12.18 -0.06 0.45
N GLY A 99 -11.92 -1.17 1.14
CA GLY A 99 -12.24 -1.47 2.53
C GLY A 99 -10.97 -1.45 3.38
N GLU A 100 -10.61 -2.59 3.98
CA GLU A 100 -9.40 -2.74 4.80
C GLU A 100 -8.53 -3.94 4.37
N LEU A 101 -7.22 -3.71 4.29
CA LEU A 101 -6.20 -4.74 4.17
C LEU A 101 -5.26 -4.68 5.38
N ARG A 102 -5.07 -5.82 6.04
CA ARG A 102 -4.04 -6.03 7.06
C ARG A 102 -3.01 -7.07 6.61
N ILE A 103 -1.74 -6.72 6.68
CA ILE A 103 -0.60 -7.63 6.46
C ILE A 103 0.13 -7.78 7.79
N GLY A 104 0.02 -8.97 8.38
CA GLY A 104 0.53 -9.29 9.70
C GLY A 104 2.05 -9.29 9.81
N LYS A 105 2.53 -9.13 11.04
CA LYS A 105 3.94 -9.04 11.40
C LYS A 105 4.79 -10.15 10.79
N GLY A 106 5.99 -9.80 10.32
CA GLY A 106 7.00 -10.77 9.86
C GLY A 106 6.65 -11.48 8.53
N THR A 107 5.54 -11.10 7.89
CA THR A 107 5.13 -11.67 6.60
C THR A 107 6.05 -11.19 5.48
N ILE A 108 6.38 -12.11 4.58
CA ILE A 108 7.19 -11.82 3.39
C ILE A 108 6.43 -12.19 2.11
N SER A 109 6.61 -11.40 1.06
CA SER A 109 6.11 -11.73 -0.29
C SER A 109 7.22 -11.83 -1.31
N GLY A 110 7.04 -12.73 -2.26
CA GLY A 110 7.74 -12.73 -3.55
C GLY A 110 7.27 -11.59 -4.45
N PRO A 111 7.93 -11.37 -5.60
CA PRO A 111 7.62 -10.25 -6.47
C PRO A 111 6.20 -10.34 -7.05
N ASP A 112 5.65 -9.18 -7.40
CA ASP A 112 4.35 -9.03 -8.08
C ASP A 112 3.14 -9.57 -7.29
N LEU A 113 3.11 -9.41 -5.95
CA LEU A 113 1.90 -9.64 -5.14
C LEU A 113 0.75 -8.75 -5.60
N MET A 114 -0.44 -9.30 -5.77
CA MET A 114 -1.66 -8.54 -6.02
C MET A 114 -2.71 -8.84 -4.95
N VAL A 115 -3.28 -7.78 -4.37
CA VAL A 115 -4.41 -7.87 -3.45
C VAL A 115 -5.50 -6.93 -3.93
N VAL A 116 -6.70 -7.48 -4.10
CA VAL A 116 -7.89 -6.72 -4.51
C VAL A 116 -9.04 -7.13 -3.59
N ASP A 117 -9.62 -6.19 -2.86
CA ASP A 117 -10.65 -6.45 -1.85
C ASP A 117 -12.08 -6.35 -2.39
N THR A 118 -12.22 -6.32 -3.71
CA THR A 118 -13.51 -6.24 -4.39
C THR A 118 -13.83 -7.45 -5.23
N LYS A 119 -15.12 -7.77 -5.26
CA LYS A 119 -15.74 -8.67 -6.22
C LYS A 119 -16.89 -7.97 -6.91
N HIS A 120 -17.13 -8.30 -8.18
CA HIS A 120 -18.32 -7.82 -8.86
C HIS A 120 -19.55 -8.54 -8.34
N ARG A 121 -20.67 -7.81 -8.21
CA ARG A 121 -21.95 -8.47 -7.97
C ARG A 121 -22.32 -9.33 -9.17
N TYR A 122 -22.87 -10.49 -8.92
CA TYR A 122 -23.37 -11.35 -9.98
C TYR A 122 -24.89 -11.25 -10.06
N ASP A 123 -25.37 -10.77 -11.20
CA ASP A 123 -26.79 -10.68 -11.52
C ASP A 123 -26.97 -11.14 -12.96
N SER A 124 -27.77 -12.19 -13.17
CA SER A 124 -28.02 -12.75 -14.51
C SER A 124 -28.78 -11.80 -15.44
N SER A 125 -29.35 -10.71 -14.92
CA SER A 125 -30.14 -9.74 -15.69
C SER A 125 -29.34 -8.52 -16.20
N SER A 126 -28.06 -8.37 -15.81
CA SER A 126 -27.22 -7.24 -16.21
C SER A 126 -25.79 -7.65 -16.58
N LEU A 127 -25.09 -6.81 -17.34
CA LEU A 127 -23.66 -7.02 -17.59
C LEU A 127 -22.87 -6.78 -16.30
N ILE A 128 -21.86 -7.60 -16.05
CA ILE A 128 -20.97 -7.49 -14.86
C ILE A 128 -20.37 -6.08 -14.69
N LYS A 129 -20.04 -5.38 -15.78
CA LYS A 129 -19.52 -4.00 -15.70
C LYS A 129 -20.53 -2.98 -15.13
N HIS A 130 -21.81 -3.34 -15.01
CA HIS A 130 -22.89 -2.51 -14.48
C HIS A 130 -23.45 -3.03 -13.16
N SER A 131 -22.99 -4.19 -12.67
CA SER A 131 -23.53 -4.81 -11.45
C SER A 131 -23.01 -4.15 -10.17
N GLY A 132 -21.99 -3.30 -10.28
CA GLY A 132 -21.29 -2.72 -9.13
C GLY A 132 -20.33 -3.72 -8.47
N VAL A 133 -19.84 -3.36 -7.30
CA VAL A 133 -18.89 -4.16 -6.53
C VAL A 133 -19.33 -4.33 -5.08
N GLU A 134 -18.89 -5.43 -4.48
CA GLU A 134 -18.89 -5.67 -3.04
C GLU A 134 -17.44 -5.61 -2.54
N ILE A 135 -17.26 -5.03 -1.36
CA ILE A 135 -15.96 -4.85 -0.71
C ILE A 135 -15.93 -5.78 0.50
N ASP A 136 -14.91 -6.62 0.58
CA ASP A 136 -14.67 -7.52 1.71
C ASP A 136 -13.25 -7.31 2.24
N ASN A 137 -13.11 -7.03 3.54
CA ASN A 137 -11.80 -6.82 4.15
C ASN A 137 -10.91 -8.06 4.03
N ILE A 138 -9.60 -7.84 3.85
CA ILE A 138 -8.60 -8.91 3.69
C ILE A 138 -7.60 -8.88 4.85
N GLU A 139 -7.36 -10.05 5.44
CA GLU A 139 -6.30 -10.25 6.42
C GLU A 139 -5.31 -11.30 5.92
N ILE A 140 -4.06 -10.89 5.78
CA ILE A 140 -2.91 -11.80 5.65
C ILE A 140 -2.31 -11.91 7.04
N GLY A 141 -2.29 -13.12 7.59
CA GLY A 141 -1.81 -13.37 8.95
C GLY A 141 -0.33 -13.05 9.17
N GLU A 142 0.14 -13.27 10.39
CA GLU A 142 1.54 -13.11 10.77
C GLU A 142 2.42 -14.24 10.21
N ASN A 143 3.71 -13.94 10.00
CA ASN A 143 4.75 -14.90 9.64
C ASN A 143 4.41 -15.76 8.41
N CYS A 144 3.69 -15.18 7.44
CA CYS A 144 3.33 -15.84 6.21
C CYS A 144 4.44 -15.69 5.15
N TRP A 145 4.59 -16.71 4.30
CA TRP A 145 5.34 -16.59 3.05
C TRP A 145 4.37 -16.63 1.87
N LEU A 146 4.28 -15.52 1.14
CA LEU A 146 3.55 -15.43 -0.12
C LEU A 146 4.55 -15.60 -1.28
N GLY A 147 4.29 -16.57 -2.16
CA GLY A 147 5.09 -16.77 -3.37
C GLY A 147 5.05 -15.56 -4.32
N GLY A 148 5.86 -15.60 -5.38
CA GLY A 148 5.78 -14.59 -6.43
C GLY A 148 4.50 -14.72 -7.25
N ARG A 149 3.92 -13.60 -7.69
CA ARG A 149 2.68 -13.51 -8.47
C ARG A 149 1.43 -14.11 -7.79
N VAL A 150 1.41 -14.12 -6.46
CA VAL A 150 0.21 -14.48 -5.70
C VAL A 150 -0.86 -13.40 -5.89
N ASN A 151 -2.10 -13.82 -6.08
CA ASN A 151 -3.28 -12.95 -6.16
C ASN A 151 -4.22 -13.33 -5.01
N ILE A 152 -4.64 -12.36 -4.20
CA ILE A 152 -5.54 -12.55 -3.07
C ILE A 152 -6.78 -11.70 -3.32
N MET A 153 -7.94 -12.33 -3.31
CA MET A 153 -9.25 -11.71 -3.52
C MET A 153 -10.30 -12.37 -2.63
N PRO A 154 -11.41 -11.69 -2.32
CA PRO A 154 -12.55 -12.29 -1.65
C PRO A 154 -13.16 -13.43 -2.48
N VAL A 155 -13.81 -14.35 -1.77
CA VAL A 155 -14.59 -15.45 -2.35
C VAL A 155 -16.02 -15.05 -2.69
#